data_AF-A0A5J4QYX6-F1
#
_entry.id   AF-A0A5J4QYX6-F1
#
_cell.length_a   1.000
_cell.length_b   1.000
_cell.length_c   1.000
_cell.angle_alpha   90.00
_cell.angle_beta   90.00
_cell.angle_gamma   90.00
#
_symmetry.space_group_name_H-M   'P 1'
#
loop_
_entity.id
_entity.type
_entity.pdbx_description
1 polymer ?
#
loop_
_entity_poly.entity_id
_entity_poly.type
_entity_poly.pdbx_seq_one_letter_code
_entity_poly.pdbx_strand_id
1 'polypeptide(L)'
;MTLKGEGVDITRLRNDISDSFNPSQLLSIEPDNVGCKLDIIDLTFEQVFAGPSVKDSLFITQYGEVNLQRCSFKQVNPSNKHESSFIQINNKDAVLTNVIFGEGTFSLETAAIEIVPGGGLKLESCNFTNIIGSAVIRAVLSDTFTDLILRDCKFQNCYCSPSSEPNIPSGSTIVISSSYSSNFLNQKIQSFLKSP
;
A
#
# COMPACT_ATOMS: atom_id res chain seq x y z
N MET A 1 -20.37 -4.35 -0.35
CA MET A 1 -20.08 -5.30 0.75
C MET A 1 -19.35 -4.54 1.84
N THR A 2 -19.58 -4.89 3.11
CA THR A 2 -18.87 -4.26 4.23
C THR A 2 -18.28 -5.34 5.13
N LEU A 3 -16.98 -5.22 5.41
CA LEU A 3 -16.28 -6.02 6.40
C LEU A 3 -15.89 -5.10 7.56
N LYS A 4 -16.45 -5.35 8.75
CA LYS A 4 -16.27 -4.49 9.91
C LYS A 4 -15.77 -5.29 11.11
N GLY A 5 -14.65 -4.86 11.68
CA GLY A 5 -14.14 -5.36 12.95
C GLY A 5 -14.62 -4.53 14.15
N GLU A 6 -14.12 -4.88 15.32
CA GLU A 6 -14.43 -4.21 16.59
C GLU A 6 -13.44 -3.09 16.93
N GLY A 7 -12.38 -2.93 16.14
CA GLY A 7 -11.36 -1.90 16.35
C GLY A 7 -9.98 -2.31 15.86
N VAL A 8 -9.15 -1.29 15.59
CA VAL A 8 -7.71 -1.46 15.37
C VAL A 8 -7.09 -2.16 16.58
N ASP A 9 -6.25 -3.15 16.31
CA ASP A 9 -5.64 -4.06 17.28
C ASP A 9 -6.61 -4.90 18.12
N ILE A 10 -7.92 -4.82 17.90
CA ILE A 10 -8.91 -5.70 18.52
C ILE A 10 -9.21 -6.85 17.56
N THR A 11 -9.65 -6.54 16.34
CA THR A 11 -9.89 -7.53 15.30
C THR A 11 -8.71 -7.58 14.33
N ARG A 12 -8.08 -8.76 14.22
CA ARG A 12 -6.85 -8.96 13.45
C ARG A 12 -7.04 -10.02 12.38
N LEU A 13 -6.63 -9.72 11.16
CA LEU A 13 -6.49 -10.66 10.06
C LEU A 13 -5.01 -10.83 9.78
N ARG A 14 -4.51 -12.06 9.81
CA ARG A 14 -3.09 -12.37 9.67
C ARG A 14 -2.88 -13.48 8.66
N ASN A 15 -1.91 -13.32 7.76
CA ASN A 15 -1.49 -14.43 6.93
C ASN A 15 -0.56 -15.34 7.72
N ASP A 16 -1.10 -16.31 8.46
CA ASP A 16 -0.26 -17.29 9.14
C ASP A 16 0.46 -18.18 8.12
N ILE A 17 1.79 -18.09 8.11
CA ILE A 17 2.67 -18.83 7.22
C ILE A 17 3.32 -19.99 7.96
N SER A 18 3.39 -21.13 7.29
CA SER A 18 4.06 -22.35 7.72
C SER A 18 4.84 -22.97 6.56
N ASP A 19 5.68 -23.96 6.84
CA ASP A 19 6.44 -24.68 5.82
C ASP A 19 5.56 -25.35 4.74
N SER A 20 4.29 -25.61 5.05
CA SER A 20 3.31 -26.25 4.15
C SER A 20 2.29 -25.29 3.53
N PHE A 21 2.19 -24.06 4.02
CA PHE A 21 1.14 -23.12 3.62
C PHE A 21 1.64 -21.69 3.77
N ASN A 22 1.73 -20.98 2.65
CA ASN A 22 2.31 -19.64 2.60
C ASN A 22 1.40 -18.70 1.79
N PRO A 23 0.22 -18.33 2.33
CA PRO A 23 -0.59 -17.30 1.70
C PRO A 23 0.13 -15.97 1.90
N SER A 24 0.84 -15.47 0.89
CA SER A 24 1.34 -14.08 0.89
C SER A 24 0.21 -13.09 1.15
N GLN A 25 -0.96 -13.42 0.61
CA GLN A 25 -2.10 -12.55 0.44
C GLN A 25 -3.23 -12.95 1.40
N LEU A 26 -3.81 -11.96 2.08
CA LEU A 26 -5.02 -12.11 2.88
C LEU A 26 -6.28 -11.77 2.09
N LEU A 27 -6.18 -10.77 1.22
CA LEU A 27 -7.33 -10.27 0.47
C LEU A 27 -6.91 -9.88 -0.94
N SER A 28 -7.69 -10.36 -1.90
CA SER A 28 -7.61 -9.97 -3.31
C SER A 28 -9.00 -9.61 -3.79
N ILE A 29 -9.12 -8.47 -4.48
CA ILE A 29 -10.34 -8.14 -5.23
C ILE A 29 -10.09 -8.45 -6.69
N GLU A 30 -10.65 -9.57 -7.14
CA GLU A 30 -10.36 -10.20 -8.44
C GLU A 30 -11.18 -9.61 -9.61
N PRO A 31 -10.79 -9.87 -10.87
CA PRO A 31 -11.35 -9.23 -12.07
C PRO A 31 -12.84 -9.39 -12.35
N ASP A 32 -13.48 -10.39 -11.77
CA ASP A 32 -14.92 -10.59 -11.87
C ASP A 32 -15.74 -9.57 -11.05
N ASN A 33 -15.09 -8.81 -10.16
CA ASN A 33 -15.74 -7.84 -9.26
C ASN A 33 -15.87 -6.43 -9.86
N VAL A 34 -16.21 -6.31 -11.13
CA VAL A 34 -16.38 -5.01 -11.82
C VAL A 34 -17.57 -4.25 -11.22
N GLY A 35 -17.31 -3.04 -10.70
CA GLY A 35 -18.35 -2.19 -10.07
C GLY A 35 -18.74 -2.59 -8.64
N CYS A 36 -18.04 -3.55 -8.03
CA CYS A 36 -18.25 -3.90 -6.64
C CYS A 36 -17.61 -2.87 -5.72
N LYS A 37 -18.32 -2.46 -4.67
CA LYS A 37 -17.79 -1.62 -3.60
C LYS A 37 -17.53 -2.46 -2.35
N LEU A 38 -16.31 -2.41 -1.82
CA LEU A 38 -15.91 -3.05 -0.58
C LEU A 38 -15.47 -1.98 0.43
N ASP A 39 -16.22 -1.88 1.53
CA ASP A 39 -15.87 -1.05 2.66
C ASP A 39 -15.28 -1.92 3.78
N ILE A 40 -14.07 -1.62 4.23
CA ILE A 40 -13.36 -2.33 5.29
C ILE A 40 -13.10 -1.36 6.43
N ILE A 41 -13.55 -1.72 7.63
CA ILE A 41 -13.61 -0.77 8.75
C ILE A 41 -13.13 -1.43 10.05
N ASP A 42 -12.32 -0.71 10.83
CA ASP A 42 -11.98 -1.08 12.21
C ASP A 42 -11.25 -2.43 12.34
N LEU A 43 -10.21 -2.65 11.52
CA LEU A 43 -9.45 -3.91 11.43
C LEU A 43 -7.93 -3.69 11.40
N THR A 44 -7.17 -4.68 11.86
CA THR A 44 -5.72 -4.75 11.68
C THR A 44 -5.33 -5.91 10.78
N PHE A 45 -4.53 -5.60 9.76
CA PHE A 45 -3.89 -6.57 8.88
C PHE A 45 -2.44 -6.80 9.35
N GLU A 46 -2.12 -8.05 9.64
CA GLU A 46 -0.81 -8.46 10.11
C GLU A 46 -0.10 -9.30 9.06
N GLN A 47 1.07 -8.84 8.62
CA GLN A 47 1.92 -9.55 7.67
C GLN A 47 2.93 -10.42 8.43
N VAL A 48 2.86 -11.73 8.26
CA VAL A 48 3.93 -12.65 8.64
C VAL A 48 4.90 -12.79 7.46
N PHE A 49 6.19 -12.97 7.77
CA PHE A 49 7.23 -13.10 6.78
C PHE A 49 7.08 -14.39 5.96
N ALA A 50 6.93 -14.23 4.65
CA ALA A 50 7.15 -15.27 3.66
C ALA A 50 8.60 -15.14 3.16
N GLY A 51 9.33 -16.25 3.03
CA GLY A 51 10.68 -16.25 2.47
C GLY A 51 10.80 -15.49 1.14
N PRO A 52 12.03 -15.25 0.65
CA PRO A 52 12.32 -14.32 -0.46
C PRO A 52 11.67 -14.69 -1.80
N SER A 53 11.08 -15.89 -1.93
CA SER A 53 10.39 -16.35 -3.13
C SER A 53 8.96 -15.83 -3.28
N VAL A 54 8.41 -15.14 -2.27
CA VAL A 54 7.01 -14.71 -2.25
C VAL A 54 6.91 -13.19 -2.35
N LYS A 55 6.28 -12.72 -3.43
CA LYS A 55 6.22 -11.29 -3.78
C LYS A 55 4.80 -10.70 -3.74
N ASP A 56 3.76 -11.52 -3.64
CA ASP A 56 2.40 -10.97 -3.63
C ASP A 56 2.15 -10.17 -2.36
N SER A 57 1.53 -9.00 -2.53
CA SER A 57 1.22 -8.11 -1.41
C SER A 57 0.14 -8.70 -0.50
N LEU A 58 0.17 -8.30 0.78
CA LEU A 58 -0.81 -8.77 1.77
C LEU A 58 -2.26 -8.46 1.34
N PHE A 59 -2.45 -7.33 0.67
CA PHE A 59 -3.71 -6.89 0.07
C PHE A 59 -3.46 -6.50 -1.39
N ILE A 60 -4.22 -7.06 -2.33
CA ILE A 60 -4.22 -6.56 -3.73
C ILE A 60 -5.63 -6.08 -4.12
N THR A 61 -5.68 -4.89 -4.74
CA THR A 61 -6.90 -4.34 -5.34
C THR A 61 -6.74 -4.37 -6.85
N GLN A 62 -7.35 -5.36 -7.52
CA GLN A 62 -7.28 -5.44 -8.98
C GLN A 62 -8.44 -4.70 -9.64
N TYR A 63 -9.64 -4.77 -9.06
CA TYR A 63 -10.88 -4.15 -9.56
C TYR A 63 -11.78 -3.69 -8.40
N GLY A 64 -12.89 -3.03 -8.74
CA GLY A 64 -13.88 -2.53 -7.78
C GLY A 64 -13.53 -1.18 -7.15
N GLU A 65 -14.37 -0.70 -6.24
CA GLU A 65 -14.09 0.44 -5.35
C GLU A 65 -13.74 -0.12 -3.97
N VAL A 66 -12.60 0.28 -3.42
CA VAL A 66 -12.13 -0.21 -2.11
C VAL A 66 -11.96 0.96 -1.16
N ASN A 67 -12.74 0.96 -0.07
CA ASN A 67 -12.63 1.96 0.97
C ASN A 67 -12.14 1.31 2.27
N LEU A 68 -11.00 1.76 2.78
CA LEU A 68 -10.45 1.35 4.07
C LEU A 68 -10.63 2.50 5.07
N GLN A 69 -11.25 2.24 6.22
CA GLN A 69 -11.51 3.26 7.24
C GLN A 69 -11.07 2.79 8.62
N ARG A 70 -10.19 3.55 9.28
CA ARG A 70 -9.69 3.21 10.62
C ARG A 70 -9.13 1.78 10.68
N CYS A 71 -8.31 1.44 9.69
CA CYS A 71 -7.61 0.16 9.65
C CYS A 71 -6.13 0.35 10.00
N SER A 72 -5.43 -0.75 10.28
CA SER A 72 -3.97 -0.72 10.35
C SER A 72 -3.31 -1.87 9.61
N PHE A 73 -2.07 -1.65 9.18
CA PHE A 73 -1.19 -2.65 8.59
C PHE A 73 0.11 -2.66 9.37
N LYS A 74 0.59 -3.86 9.74
CA LYS A 74 1.88 -4.04 10.43
C LYS A 74 2.50 -5.39 10.13
N GLN A 75 3.82 -5.49 10.25
CA GLN A 75 4.49 -6.80 10.25
C GLN A 75 4.52 -7.37 11.66
N VAL A 76 4.38 -8.69 11.78
CA VAL A 76 4.48 -9.38 13.08
C VAL A 76 5.93 -9.42 13.57
N ASN A 77 6.90 -9.52 12.65
CA ASN A 77 8.32 -9.51 12.97
C ASN A 77 9.08 -8.52 12.06
N PRO A 78 9.21 -7.25 12.46
CA PRO A 78 9.89 -6.22 11.67
C PRO A 78 11.42 -6.41 11.61
N SER A 79 11.98 -7.45 12.24
CA SER A 79 13.42 -7.75 12.11
C SER A 79 13.77 -8.42 10.77
N ASN A 80 12.78 -9.02 10.11
CA ASN A 80 12.94 -9.64 8.81
C ASN A 80 12.61 -8.63 7.71
N LYS A 81 13.33 -8.69 6.59
CA LYS A 81 13.02 -7.87 5.41
C LYS A 81 11.99 -8.59 4.57
N HIS A 82 10.84 -7.96 4.35
CA HIS A 82 9.78 -8.50 3.52
C HIS A 82 9.95 -8.10 2.06
N GLU A 83 9.78 -9.06 1.15
CA GLU A 83 9.81 -8.86 -0.31
C GLU A 83 8.44 -8.51 -0.91
N SER A 84 7.43 -8.34 -0.05
CA SER A 84 6.05 -8.05 -0.45
C SER A 84 5.50 -6.86 0.33
N SER A 85 4.78 -6.00 -0.36
CA SER A 85 4.16 -4.80 0.20
C SER A 85 2.96 -5.14 1.09
N PHE A 86 2.54 -4.17 1.91
CA PHE A 86 1.26 -4.29 2.60
C PHE A 86 0.10 -4.26 1.62
N ILE A 87 0.13 -3.32 0.67
CA ILE A 87 -0.95 -3.14 -0.29
C ILE A 87 -0.38 -2.89 -1.68
N GLN A 88 -0.94 -3.57 -2.68
CA GLN A 88 -0.78 -3.25 -4.09
C GLN A 88 -2.11 -2.75 -4.68
N ILE A 89 -2.04 -1.63 -5.38
CA ILE A 89 -3.17 -0.97 -6.02
C ILE A 89 -3.03 -1.03 -7.54
N ASN A 90 -3.95 -1.74 -8.19
CA ASN A 90 -3.99 -1.89 -9.65
C ASN A 90 -5.26 -1.27 -10.26
N ASN A 91 -6.17 -0.72 -9.44
CA ASN A 91 -7.40 -0.03 -9.85
C ASN A 91 -7.39 1.45 -9.41
N LYS A 92 -8.28 2.27 -9.99
CA LYS A 92 -8.31 3.73 -9.78
C LYS A 92 -9.10 4.17 -8.54
N ASP A 93 -9.88 3.27 -7.97
CA ASP A 93 -10.95 3.59 -7.03
C ASP A 93 -10.64 3.09 -5.60
N ALA A 94 -9.40 3.26 -5.14
CA ALA A 94 -9.00 2.95 -3.78
C ALA A 94 -8.92 4.23 -2.91
N VAL A 95 -9.64 4.23 -1.78
CA VAL A 95 -9.65 5.33 -0.80
C VAL A 95 -9.34 4.80 0.59
N LEU A 96 -8.32 5.36 1.23
CA LEU A 96 -7.91 4.99 2.57
C LEU A 96 -8.06 6.21 3.48
N THR A 97 -8.82 6.07 4.54
CA THR A 97 -9.11 7.14 5.50
C THR A 97 -8.75 6.71 6.92
N ASN A 98 -7.94 7.51 7.62
CA ASN A 98 -7.46 7.21 8.98
C ASN A 98 -6.79 5.82 9.08
N VAL A 99 -6.05 5.41 8.04
CA VAL A 99 -5.33 4.13 8.04
C VAL A 99 -3.92 4.31 8.59
N ILE A 100 -3.48 3.37 9.42
CA ILE A 100 -2.15 3.38 10.04
C ILE A 100 -1.28 2.30 9.39
N PHE A 101 -0.13 2.67 8.85
CA PHE A 101 0.90 1.75 8.39
C PHE A 101 2.08 1.84 9.35
N GLY A 102 2.36 0.76 10.07
CA GLY A 102 3.34 0.75 11.14
C GLY A 102 4.29 -0.44 11.06
N GLU A 103 5.48 -0.28 11.64
CA GLU A 103 6.41 -1.39 11.91
C GLU A 103 6.65 -2.28 10.67
N GLY A 104 7.03 -1.66 9.56
CA GLY A 104 7.22 -2.35 8.28
C GLY A 104 8.67 -2.30 7.85
N THR A 105 9.32 -3.45 7.77
CA THR A 105 10.68 -3.61 7.23
C THR A 105 10.62 -4.39 5.92
N PHE A 106 10.85 -3.68 4.83
CA PHE A 106 10.80 -4.19 3.47
C PHE A 106 12.21 -4.32 2.88
N SER A 107 12.33 -5.09 1.82
CA SER A 107 13.56 -5.17 1.04
C SER A 107 13.88 -3.85 0.33
N LEU A 108 15.09 -3.75 -0.22
CA LEU A 108 15.55 -2.56 -0.94
C LEU A 108 14.80 -2.32 -2.26
N GLU A 109 13.97 -3.27 -2.68
CA GLU A 109 13.17 -3.22 -3.91
C GLU A 109 11.67 -3.05 -3.64
N THR A 110 11.25 -3.08 -2.38
CA THR A 110 9.84 -3.16 -2.01
C THR A 110 9.41 -1.90 -1.25
N ALA A 111 8.28 -1.29 -1.64
CA ALA A 111 7.66 -0.22 -0.87
C ALA A 111 6.55 -0.77 0.02
N ALA A 112 6.12 -0.01 1.03
CA ALA A 112 4.99 -0.43 1.87
C ALA A 112 3.66 -0.43 1.11
N ILE A 113 3.47 0.55 0.22
CA ILE A 113 2.35 0.63 -0.73
C ILE A 113 2.90 0.72 -2.14
N GLU A 114 2.38 -0.13 -3.02
CA GLU A 114 2.68 -0.14 -4.44
C GLU A 114 1.45 0.27 -5.24
N ILE A 115 1.61 1.25 -6.12
CA ILE A 115 0.59 1.62 -7.12
C ILE A 115 1.21 1.35 -8.48
N VAL A 116 0.68 0.35 -9.18
CA VAL A 116 1.19 -0.09 -10.48
C VAL A 116 0.41 0.59 -11.62
N PRO A 117 0.85 0.50 -12.88
CA PRO A 117 0.11 1.06 -14.01
C PRO A 117 -1.37 0.63 -14.00
N GLY A 118 -2.28 1.60 -14.18
CA GLY A 118 -3.73 1.41 -14.04
C GLY A 118 -4.28 1.74 -12.65
N GLY A 119 -3.43 1.77 -11.62
CA GLY A 119 -3.79 2.07 -10.24
C GLY A 119 -3.88 3.56 -9.91
N GLY A 120 -4.75 3.91 -8.95
CA GLY A 120 -4.91 5.25 -8.38
C GLY A 120 -5.29 5.15 -6.91
N LEU A 121 -4.84 6.10 -6.09
CA LEU A 121 -4.99 6.02 -4.63
C LEU A 121 -5.25 7.38 -4.02
N LYS A 122 -6.29 7.45 -3.17
CA LYS A 122 -6.56 8.58 -2.31
C LYS A 122 -6.29 8.22 -0.85
N LEU A 123 -5.44 9.00 -0.19
CA LEU A 123 -5.08 8.87 1.22
C LEU A 123 -5.56 10.10 1.99
N GLU A 124 -6.40 9.92 3.00
CA GLU A 124 -6.91 10.99 3.87
C GLU A 124 -6.60 10.69 5.33
N SER A 125 -5.82 11.55 5.98
CA SER A 125 -5.45 11.42 7.40
C SER A 125 -4.77 10.08 7.75
N CYS A 126 -4.03 9.51 6.80
CA CYS A 126 -3.27 8.28 7.01
C CYS A 126 -1.93 8.55 7.69
N ASN A 127 -1.47 7.60 8.50
CA ASN A 127 -0.23 7.74 9.26
C ASN A 127 0.74 6.59 8.94
N PHE A 128 1.98 6.93 8.64
CA PHE A 128 3.05 6.00 8.33
C PHE A 128 4.13 6.14 9.39
N THR A 129 4.45 5.06 10.10
CA THR A 129 5.38 5.08 11.25
C THR A 129 6.35 3.92 11.18
N ASN A 130 7.65 4.18 11.36
CA ASN A 130 8.69 3.14 11.42
C ASN A 130 8.68 2.23 10.17
N ILE A 131 8.61 2.84 8.98
CA ILE A 131 8.69 2.10 7.70
C ILE A 131 10.12 2.15 7.17
N ILE A 132 10.70 0.99 6.89
CA ILE A 132 12.02 0.81 6.29
C ILE A 132 11.85 0.07 4.97
N GLY A 133 12.45 0.53 3.88
CA GLY A 133 12.31 -0.14 2.58
C GLY A 133 12.88 0.67 1.41
N SER A 134 12.42 0.39 0.20
CA SER A 134 12.77 1.18 -0.99
C SER A 134 12.07 2.54 -1.02
N ALA A 135 10.82 2.58 -0.52
CA ALA A 135 9.96 3.75 -0.34
C ALA A 135 8.84 3.43 0.66
N VAL A 136 8.11 4.42 1.14
CA VAL A 136 6.83 4.19 1.84
C VAL A 136 5.72 3.99 0.82
N ILE A 137 5.64 4.88 -0.16
CA ILE A 137 4.70 4.79 -1.28
C ILE A 137 5.51 4.83 -2.57
N ARG A 138 5.32 3.86 -3.45
CA ARG A 138 5.82 3.89 -4.82
C ARG A 138 4.64 3.86 -5.78
N ALA A 139 4.60 4.81 -6.70
CA ALA A 139 3.50 4.96 -7.65
C ALA A 139 3.98 5.11 -9.08
N VAL A 140 3.45 4.26 -9.96
CA VAL A 140 3.66 4.31 -11.41
C VAL A 140 2.36 4.78 -12.08
N LEU A 141 2.25 6.09 -12.29
CA LEU A 141 1.04 6.73 -12.83
C LEU A 141 1.12 6.85 -14.36
N SER A 142 1.08 5.69 -15.02
CA SER A 142 1.28 5.56 -16.46
C SER A 142 -0.01 5.54 -17.29
N ASP A 143 -1.18 5.65 -16.66
CA ASP A 143 -2.48 5.58 -17.34
C ASP A 143 -3.26 6.90 -17.20
N THR A 144 -4.21 7.15 -18.11
CA THR A 144 -5.10 8.32 -17.98
C THR A 144 -5.95 8.23 -16.73
N PHE A 145 -6.14 9.36 -16.03
CA PHE A 145 -6.95 9.45 -14.82
C PHE A 145 -6.46 8.55 -13.66
N THR A 146 -5.16 8.24 -13.62
CA THR A 146 -4.52 7.64 -12.44
C THR A 146 -3.98 8.76 -11.55
N ASP A 147 -4.64 8.97 -10.41
CA ASP A 147 -4.27 10.02 -9.47
C ASP A 147 -3.75 9.40 -8.17
N LEU A 148 -2.70 10.03 -7.63
CA LEU A 148 -2.25 9.83 -6.25
C LEU A 148 -2.55 11.12 -5.47
N ILE A 149 -3.49 11.04 -4.53
CA ILE A 149 -3.92 12.19 -3.73
C ILE A 149 -3.59 11.93 -2.26
N LEU A 150 -2.82 12.81 -1.64
CA LEU A 150 -2.52 12.77 -0.21
C LEU A 150 -3.07 14.01 0.48
N ARG A 151 -3.83 13.80 1.55
CA ARG A 151 -4.39 14.87 2.38
C ARG A 151 -4.21 14.55 3.85
N ASP A 152 -3.56 15.46 4.58
CA ASP A 152 -3.35 15.36 6.03
C ASP A 152 -2.63 14.07 6.47
N CYS A 153 -1.82 13.49 5.57
CA CYS A 153 -1.03 12.29 5.86
C CYS A 153 0.27 12.64 6.60
N LYS A 154 0.74 11.73 7.46
CA LYS A 154 1.96 11.91 8.26
C LYS A 154 2.93 10.76 8.02
N PHE A 155 4.23 11.09 7.94
CA PHE A 155 5.31 10.13 7.79
C PHE A 155 6.32 10.36 8.93
N GLN A 156 6.46 9.40 9.83
CA GLN A 156 7.29 9.49 11.02
C GLN A 156 8.29 8.34 11.04
N ASN A 157 9.57 8.64 11.28
CA ASN A 157 10.64 7.64 11.38
C ASN A 157 10.70 6.66 10.18
N CYS A 158 10.42 7.15 8.97
CA CYS A 158 10.48 6.34 7.76
C CYS A 158 11.87 6.46 7.12
N TYR A 159 12.52 5.34 6.88
CA TYR A 159 13.88 5.26 6.33
C TYR A 159 13.87 4.53 4.99
N CYS A 160 14.02 5.27 3.90
CA CYS A 160 13.99 4.71 2.55
C CYS A 160 15.41 4.66 1.98
N SER A 161 15.86 3.45 1.63
CA SER A 161 17.19 3.23 1.07
C SER A 161 17.11 3.13 -0.46
N PRO A 162 18.13 3.61 -1.20
CA PRO A 162 18.20 3.40 -2.64
C PRO A 162 18.25 1.90 -2.97
N SER A 163 17.56 1.51 -4.04
CA SER A 163 17.67 0.20 -4.65
C SER A 163 18.97 0.10 -5.46
N SER A 164 19.58 -1.08 -5.48
CA SER A 164 20.68 -1.42 -6.39
C SER A 164 20.18 -1.81 -7.78
N GLU A 165 18.89 -2.09 -7.93
CA GLU A 165 18.31 -2.52 -9.20
C GLU A 165 18.10 -1.35 -10.17
N PRO A 166 18.56 -1.48 -11.42
CA PRO A 166 18.35 -0.45 -12.42
C PRO A 166 16.86 -0.26 -12.69
N ASN A 167 16.42 0.99 -12.80
CA ASN A 167 15.04 1.39 -13.09
C ASN A 167 14.02 1.09 -11.98
N ILE A 168 14.44 0.91 -10.72
CA ILE A 168 13.54 0.94 -9.56
C ILE A 168 13.68 2.30 -8.86
N PRO A 169 12.74 3.24 -9.09
CA PRO A 169 12.68 4.49 -8.37
C PRO A 169 12.57 4.23 -6.85
N SER A 170 13.54 4.70 -6.07
CA SER A 170 13.72 4.31 -4.67
C SER A 170 14.57 5.36 -3.90
N GLY A 171 14.70 5.18 -2.59
CA GLY A 171 15.51 6.05 -1.73
C GLY A 171 14.81 7.34 -1.29
N SER A 172 13.50 7.48 -1.54
CA SER A 172 12.67 8.58 -1.04
C SER A 172 11.41 8.03 -0.38
N THR A 173 10.86 8.77 0.59
CA THR A 173 9.64 8.39 1.31
C THR A 173 8.46 8.15 0.37
N ILE A 174 8.30 9.01 -0.63
CA ILE A 174 7.32 8.85 -1.70
C ILE A 174 8.07 8.91 -3.02
N VAL A 175 7.83 7.94 -3.90
CA VAL A 175 8.39 7.92 -5.23
C VAL A 175 7.28 7.81 -6.25
N ILE A 176 7.30 8.72 -7.23
CA ILE A 176 6.32 8.77 -8.31
C ILE A 176 7.08 8.71 -9.63
N SER A 177 6.69 7.78 -10.49
CA SER A 177 7.18 7.68 -11.86
C SER A 177 6.00 7.64 -12.83
N SER A 178 6.29 7.99 -14.08
CA SER A 178 5.34 7.87 -15.19
C SER A 178 6.12 7.57 -16.46
N SER A 179 5.57 6.71 -17.31
CA SER A 179 6.11 6.44 -18.64
C SER A 179 5.40 7.24 -19.74
N TYR A 180 4.53 8.19 -19.39
CA TYR A 180 3.85 9.03 -20.38
C TYR A 180 4.83 9.98 -21.07
N SER A 181 4.94 9.85 -22.39
CA SER A 181 5.80 10.68 -23.24
C SER A 181 5.10 11.95 -23.76
N SER A 182 3.84 12.21 -23.38
CA SER A 182 3.08 13.38 -23.87
C SER A 182 2.16 14.02 -22.82
N ASN A 183 2.36 15.33 -22.66
CA ASN A 183 1.51 16.39 -22.09
C ASN A 183 0.79 16.14 -20.74
N PHE A 184 1.37 16.66 -19.65
CA PHE A 184 0.86 16.64 -18.28
C PHE A 184 -0.43 17.46 -18.02
N LEU A 185 -1.16 17.92 -19.05
CA LEU A 185 -2.33 18.80 -18.88
C LEU A 185 -3.44 18.19 -17.98
N ASN A 186 -3.52 16.86 -17.88
CA ASN A 186 -4.61 16.16 -17.19
C ASN A 186 -4.19 15.30 -15.99
N GLN A 187 -2.91 15.22 -15.64
CA GLN A 187 -2.46 14.51 -14.43
C GLN A 187 -2.12 15.53 -13.34
N LYS A 188 -2.72 15.37 -12.15
CA LYS A 188 -2.49 16.30 -11.02
C LYS A 188 -1.94 15.53 -9.83
N ILE A 189 -0.63 15.62 -9.61
CA ILE A 189 -0.06 15.30 -8.29
C ILE A 189 -0.40 16.47 -7.37
N GLN A 190 -1.36 16.29 -6.47
CA GLN A 190 -1.74 17.30 -5.48
C GLN A 190 -1.33 16.85 -4.09
N SER A 191 -0.42 17.60 -3.48
CA SER A 191 -0.07 17.47 -2.07
C SER A 191 -0.59 18.70 -1.33
N PHE A 192 -1.48 18.50 -0.36
CA PHE A 192 -1.91 19.55 0.57
C PHE A 192 -1.19 19.35 1.90
N LEU A 193 -0.02 19.98 2.03
CA LEU A 193 0.72 20.02 3.30
C LEU A 193 0.14 21.14 4.15
N LYS A 194 -0.66 20.79 5.16
CA LYS A 194 -0.97 21.70 6.26
C LYS A 194 0.06 21.45 7.37
N SER A 195 1.05 22.34 7.48
CA SER A 195 1.87 22.41 8.69
C SER A 195 0.98 22.82 9.87
N PRO A 196 1.22 22.30 11.08
CA PRO A 196 0.78 22.97 12.30
C PRO A 196 1.21 24.44 12.32
#